data_AF-A0A2E0H029-F1
#
_entry.id   AF-A0A2E0H029-F1
#
_cell.length_a   1.000
_cell.length_b   1.000
_cell.length_c   1.000
_cell.angle_alpha   90.00
_cell.angle_beta   90.00
_cell.angle_gamma   90.00
#
_symmetry.space_group_name_H-M   'P 1'
#
loop_
_entity.id
_entity.type
_entity.pdbx_description
1 polymer ?
#
loop_
_entity_poly.entity_id
_entity_poly.type
_entity_poly.pdbx_seq_one_letter_code
_entity_poly.pdbx_strand_id
1 'polypeptide(L)'
;MPGQFKKHYSPNKRVYVGKINKLYNKFKNKKIGILCFDKKYDFIDEKHQILLTENSSLEEASKNFYLSLYKLDSLNDIDLILTSYVPNFSIGRSINDRIRKCSENE
;
A
#
# COMPACT_ATOMS: atom_id res chain seq x y z
N MET A 1 -31.72 -5.67 -3.21
CA MET A 1 -30.76 -6.76 -3.52
C MET A 1 -29.41 -6.14 -3.82
N PRO A 2 -28.38 -6.37 -2.99
CA PRO A 2 -27.09 -5.71 -3.16
C PRO A 2 -26.32 -6.37 -4.31
N GLY A 3 -26.51 -5.82 -5.50
CA GLY A 3 -25.80 -6.19 -6.71
C GLY A 3 -24.42 -5.56 -6.76
N GLN A 4 -23.43 -6.40 -7.07
CA GLN A 4 -22.15 -6.03 -7.68
C GLN A 4 -21.05 -5.43 -6.78
N PHE A 5 -20.57 -6.22 -5.80
CA PHE A 5 -19.13 -6.21 -5.47
C PHE A 5 -18.35 -7.11 -6.46
N LYS A 6 -18.49 -6.85 -7.77
CA LYS A 6 -17.59 -7.46 -8.76
C LYS A 6 -16.35 -6.59 -8.87
N LYS A 7 -15.39 -6.84 -7.99
CA LYS A 7 -13.94 -6.70 -8.19
C LYS A 7 -13.29 -7.06 -6.86
N HIS A 8 -12.64 -8.22 -6.83
CA HIS A 8 -11.49 -8.42 -5.96
C HIS A 8 -10.67 -7.13 -6.01
N TYR A 9 -10.50 -6.40 -4.91
CA TYR A 9 -10.13 -4.98 -4.93
C TYR A 9 -8.72 -4.78 -5.52
N SER A 10 -8.66 -4.70 -6.85
CA SER A 10 -7.50 -4.24 -7.61
C SER A 10 -7.60 -2.72 -7.61
N PRO A 11 -6.66 -2.01 -6.97
CA PRO A 11 -6.64 -0.55 -6.97
C PRO A 11 -6.57 -0.03 -8.41
N ASN A 12 -7.17 1.13 -8.66
CA ASN A 12 -7.12 1.77 -9.98
C ASN A 12 -5.72 2.34 -10.24
N LYS A 13 -5.05 2.82 -9.19
CA LYS A 13 -3.68 3.28 -9.24
C LYS A 13 -2.70 2.11 -9.28
N ARG A 14 -1.59 2.32 -9.98
CA ARG A 14 -0.50 1.35 -10.02
C ARG A 14 0.13 1.21 -8.64
N VAL A 15 0.21 -0.02 -8.15
CA VAL A 15 0.91 -0.33 -6.90
C VAL A 15 2.24 -0.97 -7.24
N TYR A 16 3.33 -0.45 -6.69
CA TYR A 16 4.66 -1.06 -6.81
C TYR A 16 5.09 -1.56 -5.44
N VAL A 17 5.52 -2.83 -5.40
CA VAL A 17 6.05 -3.45 -4.19
C VAL A 17 7.57 -3.56 -4.26
N GLY A 18 8.27 -3.16 -3.20
CA GLY A 18 9.72 -3.26 -3.17
C GLY A 18 10.37 -2.43 -2.07
N LYS A 19 11.62 -2.05 -2.28
CA LYS A 19 12.35 -1.16 -1.37
C LYS A 19 11.88 0.28 -1.62
N ILE A 20 11.19 0.88 -0.65
CA ILE A 20 10.59 2.22 -0.79
C ILE A 20 11.60 3.25 -1.29
N ASN A 21 12.81 3.31 -0.74
CA ASN A 21 13.85 4.25 -1.19
C ASN A 21 14.24 4.06 -2.66
N LYS A 22 14.30 2.82 -3.15
CA LYS A 22 14.61 2.53 -4.57
C LYS A 22 13.46 2.96 -5.47
N LEU A 23 12.23 2.58 -5.10
CA LEU A 23 11.03 2.93 -5.85
C LEU A 23 10.81 4.45 -5.88
N TYR A 24 11.02 5.13 -4.75
CA TYR A 24 10.94 6.58 -4.68
C TYR A 24 11.94 7.24 -5.62
N ASN A 25 13.20 6.79 -5.65
CA ASN A 25 14.19 7.31 -6.59
C ASN A 25 13.80 7.03 -8.05
N LYS A 26 13.23 5.86 -8.36
CA LYS A 26 12.76 5.49 -9.70
C LYS A 26 11.61 6.36 -10.18
N PHE A 27 10.71 6.75 -9.27
CA PHE A 27 9.49 7.50 -9.57
C PHE A 27 9.52 8.95 -9.05
N LYS A 28 10.69 9.52 -8.76
CA LYS A 28 10.84 10.82 -8.07
C LYS A 28 10.10 11.98 -8.76
N ASN A 29 9.83 11.87 -10.05
CA ASN A 29 9.09 12.86 -10.85
C ASN A 29 7.56 12.63 -10.89
N LYS A 30 7.04 11.64 -10.18
CA LYS A 30 5.60 11.32 -10.11
C LYS A 30 5.04 11.70 -8.75
N LYS A 31 3.71 11.84 -8.67
CA LYS A 31 3.05 12.01 -7.39
C LYS A 31 2.88 10.65 -6.71
N ILE A 32 3.53 10.47 -5.57
CA ILE A 32 3.68 9.17 -4.92
C ILE A 32 2.86 9.14 -3.63
N GLY A 33 2.01 8.12 -3.49
CA GLY A 33 1.52 7.69 -2.19
C GLY A 33 2.35 6.53 -1.63
N ILE A 34 2.52 6.45 -0.32
CA ILE A 34 3.22 5.32 0.33
C ILE A 34 2.28 4.63 1.32
N LEU A 35 2.08 3.33 1.11
CA LEU A 35 1.48 2.46 2.11
C LEU A 35 2.58 1.92 3.04
N CYS A 36 2.64 2.48 4.23
CA CYS A 36 3.66 2.23 5.24
C CYS A 36 3.22 1.07 6.14
N PHE A 37 4.12 0.12 6.44
CA PHE A 37 3.80 -0.94 7.40
C PHE A 37 3.81 -0.41 8.84
N ASP A 38 4.99 -0.06 9.34
CA ASP A 38 5.24 0.36 10.73
C ASP A 38 5.91 1.74 10.86
N LYS A 39 6.39 2.31 9.75
CA LYS A 39 7.09 3.59 9.75
C LYS A 39 6.75 4.46 8.55
N LYS A 40 6.65 5.77 8.77
CA LYS A 40 6.56 6.79 7.72
C LYS A 40 7.95 7.17 7.19
N TYR A 41 7.97 7.92 6.10
CA TYR A 41 9.18 8.38 5.41
C TYR A 41 9.18 9.90 5.27
N ASP A 42 10.22 10.57 5.76
CA ASP A 42 10.29 12.04 5.80
C ASP A 42 10.38 12.72 4.42
N PHE A 43 10.72 11.96 3.37
CA PHE A 43 10.87 12.48 2.01
C PHE A 43 9.55 12.53 1.21
N ILE A 44 8.43 12.12 1.81
CA ILE A 44 7.07 12.28 1.26
C ILE A 44 6.21 13.01 2.30
N ASP A 45 5.27 13.82 1.84
CA ASP A 45 4.29 14.51 2.70
C ASP A 45 3.42 13.49 3.46
N GLU A 46 3.16 13.71 4.75
CA GLU A 46 2.34 12.81 5.57
C GLU A 46 0.95 12.56 5.00
N LYS A 47 0.38 13.52 4.26
CA LYS A 47 -0.94 13.37 3.61
C LYS A 47 -0.95 12.29 2.52
N HIS A 48 0.22 11.97 1.97
CA HIS A 48 0.40 10.93 0.95
C HIS A 48 0.90 9.61 1.55
N GLN A 49 0.94 9.49 2.87
CA GLN A 49 1.41 8.29 3.56
C GLN A 49 0.32 7.75 4.46
N ILE A 50 0.09 6.44 4.40
CA ILE A 50 -0.83 5.78 5.31
C ILE A 50 -0.13 4.64 6.00
N LEU A 51 -0.12 4.70 7.33
CA LEU A 51 0.44 3.68 8.19
C LEU A 51 -0.57 2.54 8.41
N LEU A 52 -0.13 1.30 8.27
CA LEU A 52 -0.96 0.11 8.47
C LEU A 52 -1.11 -0.23 9.95
N THR A 53 -0.05 -0.05 10.73
CA THR A 53 -0.04 -0.30 12.19
C THR A 53 1.03 0.56 12.84
N GLU A 54 0.71 1.14 14.00
CA GLU A 54 1.70 1.86 14.82
C GLU A 54 2.53 0.89 15.68
N ASN A 55 2.00 -0.30 15.96
CA ASN A 55 2.60 -1.27 16.86
C ASN A 55 3.27 -2.44 16.14
N SER A 56 3.50 -2.35 14.83
CA SER A 56 4.00 -3.47 14.00
C SER A 56 3.14 -4.74 14.08
N SER A 57 1.85 -4.59 14.44
CA SER A 57 0.93 -5.73 14.55
C SER A 57 0.44 -6.15 13.17
N LEU A 58 0.80 -7.37 12.76
CA LEU A 58 0.36 -7.92 11.48
C LEU A 58 -1.16 -8.10 11.40
N GLU A 59 -1.83 -8.36 12.53
CA GLU A 59 -3.29 -8.48 12.56
C GLU A 59 -3.97 -7.14 12.29
N GLU A 60 -3.48 -6.08 12.92
CA GLU A 60 -3.95 -4.72 12.69
C GLU A 60 -3.66 -4.28 11.25
N ALA A 61 -2.44 -4.54 10.77
CA ALA A 61 -2.05 -4.23 9.41
C ALA A 61 -2.95 -4.92 8.37
N SER A 62 -3.33 -6.18 8.59
CA SER A 62 -4.25 -6.92 7.71
C SER A 62 -5.64 -6.27 7.65
N LYS A 63 -6.16 -5.84 8.81
CA LYS A 63 -7.48 -5.17 8.92
C LYS A 63 -7.45 -3.80 8.24
N ASN A 64 -6.38 -3.04 8.45
CA ASN A 64 -6.22 -1.70 7.90
C ASN A 64 -5.84 -1.70 6.41
N PHE A 65 -5.24 -2.79 5.89
CA PHE A 65 -4.73 -2.87 4.52
C PHE A 65 -5.71 -2.37 3.45
N TYR A 66 -6.94 -2.90 3.42
CA TYR A 66 -7.92 -2.52 2.40
C TYR A 66 -8.37 -1.06 2.53
N LEU A 67 -8.61 -0.60 3.76
CA LEU A 67 -9.02 0.78 4.01
C LEU A 67 -7.91 1.77 3.65
N SER A 68 -6.67 1.47 4.04
CA SER A 68 -5.51 2.29 3.74
C SER A 68 -5.20 2.32 2.25
N LEU A 69 -5.27 1.17 1.57
CA LEU A 69 -5.12 1.10 0.12
C LEU A 69 -6.22 1.89 -0.59
N TYR A 70 -7.48 1.77 -0.15
CA TYR A 70 -8.62 2.52 -0.71
C TYR A 70 -8.47 4.03 -0.52
N LYS A 71 -8.01 4.47 0.64
CA LYS A 71 -7.75 5.89 0.92
C LYS A 71 -6.71 6.44 -0.05
N LEU A 72 -5.57 5.76 -0.22
CA LEU A 72 -4.55 6.15 -1.19
C LEU A 72 -5.08 6.10 -2.63
N ASP A 73 -5.80 5.04 -3.00
CA ASP A 73 -6.43 4.90 -4.33
C ASP A 73 -7.48 5.98 -4.61
N SER A 74 -8.04 6.61 -3.59
CA SER A 74 -8.99 7.72 -3.71
C SER A 74 -8.33 9.11 -3.72
N LEU A 75 -7.03 9.22 -3.43
CA LEU A 75 -6.32 10.51 -3.50
C LEU A 75 -6.08 10.95 -4.95
N ASN A 76 -6.72 12.03 -5.41
CA ASN A 76 -6.49 12.55 -6.76
C ASN A 76 -5.09 13.17 -6.95
N ASP A 77 -4.38 13.49 -5.87
CA ASP A 77 -3.04 14.09 -5.91
C ASP A 77 -1.91 13.06 -5.90
N ILE A 78 -2.19 11.78 -6.15
CA ILE A 78 -1.15 10.77 -6.37
C ILE A 78 -1.40 10.01 -7.69
N ASP A 79 -0.34 9.59 -8.36
CA ASP A 79 -0.40 8.79 -9.60
C ASP A 79 -0.23 7.30 -9.31
N LEU A 80 0.58 6.97 -8.29
CA LEU A 80 0.99 5.60 -7.97
C LEU A 80 1.19 5.42 -6.47
N ILE A 81 1.14 4.16 -6.05
CA ILE A 81 1.27 3.75 -4.65
C ILE A 81 2.51 2.88 -4.53
N LEU A 82 3.39 3.22 -3.59
CA LEU A 82 4.54 2.42 -3.22
C LEU A 82 4.24 1.67 -1.93
N THR A 83 4.63 0.42 -1.86
CA THR A 83 4.52 -0.40 -0.65
C THR A 83 5.71 -1.35 -0.53
N SER A 84 5.91 -1.90 0.66
CA SER A 84 6.92 -2.92 0.93
C SER A 84 6.26 -4.16 1.51
N TYR A 85 6.90 -5.32 1.32
CA TYR A 85 6.46 -6.53 2.00
C TYR A 85 6.54 -6.38 3.51
N VAL A 86 5.56 -6.96 4.19
CA VAL A 86 5.54 -7.08 5.65
C VAL A 86 6.26 -8.35 6.09
N PRO A 87 6.59 -8.52 7.38
CA PRO A 87 7.20 -9.75 7.87
C PRO A 87 6.45 -11.02 7.43
N ASN A 88 7.17 -11.97 6.82
CA ASN A 88 6.58 -13.10 6.08
C ASN A 88 6.22 -14.31 6.97
N PHE A 89 5.60 -14.06 8.12
CA PHE A 89 5.12 -15.07 9.06
C PHE A 89 3.65 -14.85 9.40
N SER A 90 2.98 -15.91 9.88
CA SER A 90 1.55 -15.89 10.26
C SER A 90 0.65 -15.17 9.23
N ILE A 91 -0.11 -14.16 9.65
CA ILE A 91 -1.01 -13.36 8.82
C ILE A 91 -0.26 -12.45 7.83
N GLY A 92 1.03 -12.17 8.09
CA GLY A 92 1.89 -11.41 7.19
C GLY A 92 2.11 -12.09 5.84
N ARG A 93 2.09 -13.43 5.79
CA ARG A 93 2.07 -14.18 4.52
C ARG A 93 0.85 -13.85 3.68
N SER A 94 -0.32 -13.79 4.31
CA SER A 94 -1.58 -13.45 3.65
C SER A 94 -1.60 -11.99 3.19
N ILE A 95 -1.03 -11.06 3.95
CA ILE A 95 -0.86 -9.67 3.53
C ILE A 95 0.05 -9.59 2.30
N ASN A 96 1.21 -10.25 2.33
CA ASN A 96 2.15 -10.26 1.21
C ASN A 96 1.54 -10.85 -0.07
N ASP A 97 0.71 -11.90 0.05
CA ASP A 97 -0.03 -12.45 -1.08
C ASP A 97 -1.02 -11.44 -1.68
N ARG A 98 -1.73 -10.68 -0.83
CA ARG A 98 -2.63 -9.60 -1.28
C ARG A 98 -1.88 -8.45 -1.93
N ILE A 99 -0.75 -8.03 -1.34
CA ILE A 99 0.14 -7.03 -1.93
C ILE A 99 0.55 -7.49 -3.32
N ARG A 100 1.08 -8.72 -3.45
CA ARG A 100 1.54 -9.27 -4.72
C ARG A 100 0.45 -9.32 -5.78
N LYS A 101 -0.80 -9.59 -5.40
CA LYS A 101 -1.96 -9.60 -6.31
C LYS A 101 -2.38 -8.21 -6.79
N CYS A 102 -2.15 -7.18 -5.97
CA CYS A 102 -2.50 -5.80 -6.30
C CYS A 102 -1.33 -5.02 -6.91
N SER A 103 -0.09 -5.50 -6.73
CA SER A 103 1.13 -4.84 -7.17
C SER A 103 1.61 -5.34 -8.54
N GLU A 104 2.13 -4.43 -9.34
CA GLU A 104 2.98 -4.76 -10.47
C GLU A 104 4.38 -5.15 -9.93
N ASN A 105 4.92 -6.27 -10.40
CA ASN A 105 6.31 -6.64 -10.08
C ASN A 105 7.25 -5.69 -10.82
N GLU A 106 8.34 -5.28 -10.15
CA GLU A 106 9.33 -4.35 -10.69
C GLU A 106 10.18 -4.92 -11.82
#